data_AF-A0A3R6KVB2-F1
#
_entry.id   AF-A0A3R6KVB2-F1
#
_cell.length_a   1.000
_cell.length_b   1.000
_cell.length_c   1.000
_cell.angle_alpha   90.00
_cell.angle_beta   90.00
_cell.angle_gamma   90.00
#
_symmetry.space_group_name_H-M   'P 1'
#
loop_
_entity.id
_entity.type
_entity.pdbx_description
1 polymer ?
#
loop_
_entity_poly.entity_id
_entity_poly.type
_entity_poly.pdbx_seq_one_letter_code
_entity_poly.pdbx_strand_id
1 'polypeptide(L)'
;MADEEKDVLTEETLINEILSELKIELEVESEQDILLLQSKIKGAVREVKQKRNYAGRYTEEYVVNDLQNYFSNIKNLAMYDYGMIGGEFQKSNSDNGISVSMESRDGIFAGIVPIAQVY
;
A
#
# COMPACT_ATOMS: atom_id res chain seq x y z
N MET A 1 30.45 14.01 -18.86
CA MET A 1 29.34 14.55 -18.06
C MET A 1 28.54 13.33 -17.64
N ALA A 2 28.69 12.90 -16.39
CA ALA A 2 27.80 11.90 -15.83
C ALA A 2 26.47 12.63 -15.68
N ASP A 3 25.48 12.24 -16.47
CA ASP A 3 24.10 12.64 -16.20
C ASP A 3 23.79 12.15 -14.79
N GLU A 4 23.63 13.08 -13.85
CA GLU A 4 23.01 12.79 -12.57
C GLU A 4 21.65 12.17 -12.90
N GLU A 5 21.55 10.86 -12.70
CA GLU A 5 20.29 10.13 -12.69
C GLU A 5 19.49 10.73 -11.54
N LYS A 6 18.76 11.83 -11.82
CA LYS A 6 17.79 12.38 -10.90
C LYS A 6 16.88 11.23 -10.55
N ASP A 7 16.82 10.89 -9.27
CA ASP A 7 15.92 9.88 -8.75
C ASP A 7 14.48 10.28 -9.11
N VAL A 8 14.00 9.77 -10.25
CA VAL A 8 12.73 10.20 -10.82
C VAL A 8 11.64 9.61 -9.95
N LEU A 9 10.91 10.48 -9.27
CA LEU A 9 9.78 10.07 -8.47
C LEU A 9 8.69 9.51 -9.40
N THR A 10 8.51 8.20 -9.36
CA THR A 10 7.52 7.47 -10.14
C THR A 10 6.73 6.54 -9.22
N GLU A 11 5.59 6.06 -9.71
CA GLU A 11 4.84 5.02 -9.00
C GLU A 11 5.66 3.73 -8.84
N GLU A 12 6.51 3.41 -9.82
CA GLU A 12 7.37 2.25 -9.77
C GLU A 12 8.46 2.39 -8.69
N THR A 13 9.09 3.56 -8.56
CA THR A 13 10.07 3.79 -7.49
C THR A 13 9.43 3.70 -6.11
N LEU A 14 8.23 4.26 -5.92
CA LEU A 14 7.44 4.10 -4.69
C LEU A 14 7.14 2.61 -4.38
N ILE A 15 6.65 1.85 -5.37
CA ILE A 15 6.34 0.43 -5.19
C ILE A 15 7.61 -0.36 -4.82
N ASN A 16 8.73 -0.08 -5.48
CA ASN A 16 9.98 -0.78 -5.25
C ASN A 16 10.58 -0.46 -3.88
N GLU A 17 10.44 0.78 -3.40
CA GLU A 17 10.84 1.18 -2.06
C GLU A 17 10.05 0.43 -0.99
N ILE A 18 8.71 0.42 -1.09
CA ILE A 18 7.85 -0.32 -0.17
C ILE A 18 8.16 -1.83 -0.22
N LEU A 19 8.39 -2.38 -1.42
CA LEU A 19 8.74 -3.79 -1.58
C LEU A 19 10.06 -4.12 -0.88
N SER A 20 11.06 -3.25 -0.99
CA SER A 20 12.36 -3.43 -0.33
C SER A 20 12.21 -3.47 1.20
N GLU A 21 11.46 -2.52 1.77
CA GLU A 21 11.20 -2.49 3.21
C GLU A 21 10.42 -3.73 3.68
N LEU A 22 9.31 -4.05 3.02
CA LEU A 22 8.46 -5.17 3.44
C LEU A 22 9.13 -6.53 3.25
N LYS A 23 10.01 -6.70 2.26
CA LYS A 23 10.80 -7.93 2.11
C LYS A 23 11.69 -8.18 3.33
N ILE A 24 12.28 -7.12 3.89
CA ILE A 24 13.12 -7.21 5.09
C ILE A 24 12.24 -7.46 6.32
N GLU A 25 11.17 -6.70 6.49
CA GLU A 25 10.30 -6.78 7.68
C GLU A 25 9.57 -8.12 7.81
N LEU A 26 9.18 -8.71 6.68
CA LEU A 26 8.44 -9.97 6.63
C LEU A 26 9.33 -11.18 6.34
N GLU A 27 10.65 -10.99 6.22
CA GLU A 27 11.64 -12.03 5.91
C GLU A 27 11.25 -12.85 4.65
N VAL A 28 10.75 -12.16 3.62
CA VAL A 28 10.24 -12.78 2.39
C VAL A 28 11.37 -13.00 1.39
N GLU A 29 11.75 -14.27 1.21
CA GLU A 29 12.83 -14.67 0.30
C GLU A 29 12.34 -15.36 -0.98
N SER A 30 11.19 -16.03 -0.95
CA SER A 30 10.71 -16.83 -2.08
C SER A 30 10.23 -15.94 -3.23
N GLU A 31 10.52 -16.32 -4.48
CA GLU A 31 10.12 -15.54 -5.65
C GLU A 31 8.59 -15.43 -5.74
N GLN A 32 7.86 -16.51 -5.42
CA GLN A 32 6.40 -16.51 -5.43
C GLN A 32 5.83 -15.54 -4.39
N ASP A 33 6.40 -15.50 -3.19
CA ASP A 33 5.97 -14.60 -2.12
C ASP A 33 6.32 -13.14 -2.43
N ILE A 34 7.46 -12.89 -3.07
CA ILE A 34 7.84 -11.54 -3.54
C ILE A 34 6.83 -11.06 -4.60
N LEU A 35 6.44 -11.90 -5.56
CA LEU A 35 5.44 -11.56 -6.56
C LEU A 35 4.07 -11.27 -5.93
N LEU A 36 3.70 -12.05 -4.93
CA LEU A 36 2.45 -11.89 -4.20
C LEU A 36 2.44 -10.59 -3.39
N LEU A 37 3.52 -10.31 -2.66
CA LEU A 37 3.73 -9.07 -1.92
C LEU A 37 3.69 -7.86 -2.86
N GLN A 38 4.39 -7.91 -4.00
CA GLN A 38 4.34 -6.85 -5.01
C GLN A 38 2.91 -6.63 -5.55
N SER A 39 2.14 -7.70 -5.75
CA SER A 39 0.73 -7.61 -6.13
C SER A 39 -0.11 -6.89 -5.06
N LYS A 40 0.11 -7.20 -3.77
CA LYS A 40 -0.58 -6.53 -2.66
C LYS A 40 -0.21 -5.05 -2.56
N ILE A 41 1.06 -4.68 -2.76
CA ILE A 41 1.49 -3.27 -2.81
C ILE A 41 0.78 -2.52 -3.95
N LYS A 42 0.74 -3.10 -5.16
CA LYS A 42 0.00 -2.52 -6.29
C LYS A 42 -1.50 -2.38 -6.01
N GLY A 43 -2.09 -3.31 -5.26
CA GLY A 43 -3.47 -3.22 -4.78
C GLY A 43 -3.66 -2.03 -3.83
N ALA A 44 -2.79 -1.92 -2.82
CA ALA A 44 -2.82 -0.85 -1.84
C ALA A 44 -2.70 0.54 -2.48
N VAL A 45 -1.78 0.73 -3.44
CA VAL A 45 -1.65 1.98 -4.20
C VAL A 45 -2.96 2.36 -4.90
N ARG A 46 -3.63 1.38 -5.55
CA ARG A 46 -4.91 1.62 -6.24
C ARG A 46 -6.01 2.04 -5.26
N GLU A 47 -6.08 1.42 -4.09
CA GLU A 47 -7.08 1.76 -3.08
C GLU A 47 -6.85 3.14 -2.48
N VAL A 48 -5.59 3.51 -2.20
CA VAL A 48 -5.25 4.86 -1.76
C VAL A 48 -5.63 5.89 -2.83
N LYS A 49 -5.36 5.63 -4.11
CA LYS A 49 -5.81 6.49 -5.22
C LYS A 49 -7.34 6.65 -5.25
N GLN A 50 -8.08 5.56 -5.03
CA GLN A 50 -9.54 5.59 -4.98
C GLN A 50 -10.06 6.40 -3.79
N LYS A 51 -9.50 6.18 -2.58
CA LYS A 51 -9.87 6.93 -1.36
C LYS A 51 -9.52 8.42 -1.48
N ARG A 52 -8.39 8.73 -2.11
CA ARG A 52 -7.97 10.10 -2.39
C ARG A 52 -8.82 10.77 -3.47
N ASN A 53 -9.53 10.00 -4.30
CA ASN A 53 -10.49 10.48 -5.29
C ASN A 53 -9.88 11.45 -6.32
N TYR A 54 -8.76 11.06 -6.93
CA TYR A 54 -8.13 11.84 -7.99
C TYR A 54 -9.05 11.99 -9.22
N ALA A 55 -9.24 13.21 -9.69
CA ALA A 55 -9.92 13.47 -10.96
C ALA A 55 -8.97 13.26 -12.14
N GLY A 56 -9.50 13.05 -13.35
CA GLY A 56 -8.69 12.91 -14.58
C GLY A 56 -7.91 14.16 -15.01
N ARG A 57 -7.96 15.26 -14.24
CA ARG A 57 -7.24 16.52 -14.50
C ARG A 57 -5.85 16.59 -13.85
N TYR A 58 -5.53 15.66 -12.93
CA TYR A 58 -4.24 15.66 -12.24
C TYR A 58 -3.17 14.98 -13.10
N THR A 59 -1.97 15.54 -13.10
CA THR A 59 -0.81 14.93 -13.77
C THR A 59 -0.33 13.71 -12.99
N GLU A 60 0.31 12.77 -13.68
CA GLU A 60 0.91 11.59 -13.04
C GLU A 60 1.95 12.00 -11.99
N GLU A 61 2.80 12.99 -12.28
CA GLU A 61 3.78 13.55 -11.34
C GLU A 61 3.12 14.05 -10.06
N TYR A 62 1.99 14.78 -10.16
CA TYR A 62 1.26 15.26 -8.99
C TYR A 62 0.70 14.09 -8.18
N VAL A 63 0.11 13.10 -8.85
CA VAL A 63 -0.46 11.92 -8.19
C VAL A 63 0.63 11.16 -7.43
N VAL A 64 1.77 10.91 -8.07
CA VAL A 64 2.89 10.19 -7.43
C VAL A 64 3.43 10.98 -6.24
N ASN A 65 3.64 12.30 -6.39
CA ASN A 65 4.11 13.14 -5.30
C ASN A 65 3.12 13.19 -4.13
N ASP A 66 1.80 13.21 -4.40
CA ASP A 66 0.78 13.15 -3.35
C ASP A 66 0.75 11.78 -2.67
N LEU A 67 0.95 10.68 -3.42
CA LEU A 67 1.02 9.31 -2.89
C LEU A 67 2.18 9.08 -1.92
N GLN A 68 3.30 9.80 -2.08
CA GLN A 68 4.40 9.75 -1.11
C GLN A 68 3.97 10.17 0.30
N ASN A 69 3.02 11.09 0.43
CA ASN A 69 2.47 11.48 1.74
C ASN A 69 1.66 10.35 2.41
N TYR A 70 1.30 9.32 1.65
CA TYR A 70 0.55 8.16 2.12
C TYR A 70 1.38 6.88 2.11
N PHE A 71 2.72 6.99 2.06
CA PHE A 71 3.65 5.85 2.06
C PHE A 71 3.31 4.85 3.16
N SER A 72 3.17 5.31 4.41
CA SER A 72 2.85 4.44 5.55
C SER A 72 1.49 3.76 5.40
N ASN A 73 0.47 4.46 4.88
CA ASN A 73 -0.84 3.85 4.64
C ASN A 73 -0.75 2.74 3.59
N ILE A 74 -0.03 2.99 2.48
CA ILE A 74 0.14 2.02 1.40
C ILE A 74 0.91 0.78 1.90
N LYS A 75 2.02 1.00 2.62
CA LYS A 75 2.84 -0.06 3.22
C LYS A 75 2.03 -0.91 4.21
N ASN A 76 1.34 -0.27 5.15
CA ASN A 76 0.55 -0.98 6.16
C ASN A 76 -0.60 -1.75 5.54
N LEU A 77 -1.25 -1.20 4.51
CA LEU A 77 -2.33 -1.88 3.80
C LEU A 77 -1.81 -3.10 3.05
N ALA A 78 -0.67 -2.98 2.37
CA ALA A 78 -0.02 -4.10 1.69
C ALA A 78 0.40 -5.20 2.67
N MET A 79 0.99 -4.83 3.81
CA MET A 79 1.37 -5.76 4.88
C MET A 79 0.16 -6.51 5.43
N TYR A 80 -0.93 -5.79 5.71
CA TYR A 80 -2.19 -6.36 6.19
C TYR A 80 -2.77 -7.36 5.17
N ASP A 81 -2.89 -6.94 3.91
CA ASP A 81 -3.48 -7.77 2.85
C ASP A 81 -2.62 -8.98 2.49
N TYR A 82 -1.30 -8.89 2.69
CA TYR A 82 -0.39 -10.02 2.57
C TYR A 82 -0.57 -11.01 3.73
N GLY A 83 -0.65 -10.52 4.97
CA GLY A 83 -0.88 -11.37 6.15
C GLY A 83 -2.24 -12.06 6.20
N MET A 84 -3.23 -11.57 5.44
CA MET A 84 -4.57 -12.17 5.35
C MET A 84 -4.69 -13.30 4.31
N ILE A 85 -3.64 -13.57 3.54
CA ILE A 85 -3.67 -14.62 2.52
C ILE A 85 -3.90 -15.99 3.19
N GLY A 86 -4.90 -16.73 2.71
CA GLY A 86 -5.33 -18.00 3.32
C GLY A 86 -6.28 -17.86 4.51
N GLY A 87 -6.46 -16.66 5.05
CA GLY A 87 -7.49 -16.29 6.04
C GLY A 87 -8.62 -15.43 5.45
N GLU A 88 -8.59 -15.20 4.13
CA GLU A 88 -9.57 -14.37 3.42
C GLU A 88 -11.00 -14.87 3.76
N PHE A 89 -11.89 -13.97 4.18
CA PHE A 89 -13.29 -14.23 4.56
C PHE A 89 -13.54 -14.94 5.91
N GLN A 90 -12.53 -15.21 6.74
CA GLN A 90 -12.76 -15.64 8.11
C GLN A 90 -13.09 -14.45 9.03
N LYS A 91 -14.40 -14.20 9.23
CA LYS A 91 -14.89 -13.30 10.28
C LYS A 91 -14.79 -14.01 11.63
N SER A 92 -13.62 -13.90 12.26
CA SER A 92 -13.38 -14.31 13.66
C SER A 92 -13.24 -15.82 13.89
N ASN A 93 -12.04 -16.25 14.27
CA ASN A 93 -11.85 -17.49 15.02
C ASN A 93 -11.81 -17.12 16.50
N SER A 94 -12.90 -17.35 17.24
CA SER A 94 -12.85 -17.31 18.71
C SER A 94 -12.35 -18.66 19.20
N ASP A 95 -11.03 -18.87 19.18
CA ASP A 95 -10.44 -20.05 19.80
C ASP A 95 -9.82 -19.62 21.16
N ASN A 96 -10.41 -20.10 22.25
CA ASN A 96 -9.91 -20.02 23.63
C ASN A 96 -9.71 -18.64 24.30
N GLY A 97 -10.61 -17.67 24.11
CA GLY A 97 -10.77 -16.56 25.06
C GLY A 97 -9.67 -15.48 25.06
N ILE A 98 -8.72 -15.52 24.12
CA ILE A 98 -7.80 -14.42 23.83
C ILE A 98 -8.20 -13.84 22.48
N SER A 99 -8.98 -12.76 22.51
CA SER A 99 -9.34 -12.00 21.32
C SER A 99 -8.12 -11.22 20.84
N VAL A 100 -7.42 -11.71 19.81
CA VAL A 100 -6.45 -10.88 19.07
C VAL A 100 -7.26 -9.93 18.20
N SER A 101 -7.51 -8.71 18.67
CA SER A 101 -8.09 -7.66 17.84
C SER A 101 -7.01 -7.12 16.91
N MET A 102 -6.92 -7.70 15.70
CA MET A 102 -6.14 -7.10 14.62
C MET A 102 -6.77 -5.73 14.30
N GLU A 103 -5.96 -4.70 14.05
CA GLU A 103 -6.50 -3.40 13.64
C GLU A 103 -7.41 -3.61 12.42
N SER A 104 -8.55 -2.93 12.41
CA SER A 104 -9.46 -3.02 11.27
C SER A 104 -8.74 -2.52 10.02
N ARG A 105 -8.83 -3.25 8.91
CA ARG A 105 -8.32 -2.82 7.60
C ARG A 105 -8.71 -1.38 7.26
N ASP A 106 -9.94 -0.97 7.62
CA ASP A 106 -10.44 0.38 7.40
C ASP A 106 -9.68 1.46 8.19
N GLY A 107 -9.16 1.12 9.37
CA GLY A 107 -8.35 2.00 10.20
C GLY A 107 -7.03 2.39 9.53
N ILE A 108 -6.52 1.56 8.62
CA ILE A 108 -5.31 1.84 7.83
C ILE A 108 -5.52 3.02 6.89
N PHE A 109 -6.76 3.34 6.50
CA PHE A 109 -7.06 4.53 5.68
C PHE A 109 -7.14 5.84 6.49
N ALA A 110 -6.93 5.80 7.81
CA ALA A 110 -6.92 7.01 8.63
C ALA A 110 -5.89 8.03 8.10
N GLY A 111 -6.32 9.29 8.00
CA GLY A 111 -5.49 10.39 7.49
C GLY A 111 -5.57 10.60 5.97
N ILE A 112 -6.13 9.65 5.20
CA ILE A 112 -6.36 9.86 3.77
C ILE A 112 -7.58 10.74 3.58
N VAL A 113 -7.36 11.97 3.13
CA VAL A 113 -8.43 12.95 2.89
C VAL A 113 -8.83 12.91 1.41
N PRO A 114 -10.11 12.73 1.03
CA PRO A 114 -10.52 12.75 -0.37
C PRO A 114 -10.41 14.17 -0.98
N ILE A 115 -10.06 14.26 -2.26
CA ILE A 115 -10.13 15.50 -3.04
C ILE A 115 -11.60 15.80 -3.34
N ALA A 116 -12.04 17.01 -3.01
CA ALA A 116 -13.35 17.51 -3.42
C ALA A 116 -13.41 17.68 -4.94
N GLN A 117 -14.42 17.07 -5.55
CA GLN A 117 -14.73 17.24 -6.98
C GLN A 117 -15.75 18.37 -7.10
N VAL A 118 -15.38 19.42 -7.86
CA VAL A 118 -16.30 20.49 -8.22
C VAL A 118 -16.71 20.22 -9.67
N TYR A 119 -17.99 19.89 -9.85
CA TYR A 119 -18.62 19.62 -11.14
C TYR A 119 -19.26 20.90 -11.70
#